data_AF-A0A7X5N2C3-F1
#
_entry.id   AF-A0A7X5N2C3-F1
#
_cell.length_a   1.000
_cell.length_b   1.000
_cell.length_c   1.000
_cell.angle_alpha   90.00
_cell.angle_beta   90.00
_cell.angle_gamma   90.00
#
_symmetry.space_group_name_H-M   'P 1'
#
loop_
_entity.id
_entity.type
_entity.pdbx_description
1 polymer ?
#
loop_
_entity_poly.entity_id
_entity_poly.type
_entity_poly.pdbx_seq_one_letter_code
_entity_poly.pdbx_strand_id
1 'polypeptide(L)'
;MCDMRNEQLKPTLGTWQLWGIAVGLVISGEYFGWSYGWGTAGTLGFLVTTLLVAVMYTCFIFSFTELTTAIPNAGGPFAYSLRAFGTYGGMLAGLATLIEFVFAPPAIAMAIGAYLNVQFPTLD
;
A
#
# COMPACT_ATOMS: atom_id res chain seq x y z
N MET A 1 -24.95 34.59 -5.09
CA MET A 1 -24.95 33.45 -4.16
C MET A 1 -24.77 32.18 -4.98
N CYS A 2 -23.57 31.62 -5.05
CA CYS A 2 -23.32 30.37 -5.78
C CYS A 2 -23.77 29.20 -4.89
N ASP A 3 -24.64 28.35 -5.42
CA ASP A 3 -25.15 27.16 -4.75
C ASP A 3 -24.00 26.13 -4.65
N MET A 4 -23.43 25.98 -3.45
CA MET A 4 -22.46 24.93 -3.13
C MET A 4 -23.22 23.60 -3.04
N ARG A 5 -23.56 23.04 -4.21
CA ARG A 5 -24.13 21.70 -4.30
C ARG A 5 -23.23 20.75 -3.55
N ASN A 6 -23.83 20.03 -2.62
CA ASN A 6 -23.20 19.01 -1.80
C ASN A 6 -22.85 17.82 -2.71
N GLU A 7 -21.74 17.90 -3.46
CA GLU A 7 -21.21 16.84 -4.32
C GLU A 7 -20.53 15.74 -3.48
N GLN A 8 -21.25 15.22 -2.49
CA GLN A 8 -20.82 14.04 -1.75
C GLN A 8 -21.13 12.79 -2.58
N LEU A 9 -20.08 12.04 -2.92
CA LEU A 9 -20.23 10.73 -3.55
C LEU A 9 -21.11 9.84 -2.67
N LYS A 10 -22.02 9.08 -3.29
CA LYS A 10 -22.78 8.05 -2.59
C LYS A 10 -21.80 6.96 -2.12
N PRO A 11 -21.73 6.66 -0.82
CA PRO A 11 -20.88 5.60 -0.32
C PRO A 11 -21.45 4.24 -0.75
N THR A 12 -20.97 3.71 -1.87
CA THR A 12 -21.39 2.42 -2.43
C THR A 12 -20.45 1.27 -2.03
N LEU A 13 -19.29 1.59 -1.46
CA LEU A 13 -18.26 0.63 -1.09
C LEU A 13 -18.48 0.18 0.36
N GLY A 14 -18.96 -1.04 0.52
CA GLY A 14 -19.12 -1.69 1.82
C GLY A 14 -17.82 -2.34 2.30
N THR A 15 -17.85 -2.84 3.54
CA THR A 15 -16.70 -3.40 4.24
C THR A 15 -16.01 -4.53 3.47
N TRP A 16 -16.78 -5.44 2.87
CA TRP A 16 -16.23 -6.56 2.11
C TRP A 16 -15.54 -6.14 0.82
N GLN A 17 -16.08 -5.14 0.11
CA GLN A 17 -15.43 -4.61 -1.09
C GLN A 17 -14.13 -3.89 -0.73
N LEU A 18 -14.14 -3.08 0.33
CA LEU A 18 -12.95 -2.39 0.83
C LEU A 18 -11.86 -3.37 1.25
N TRP A 19 -12.23 -4.42 1.99
CA TRP A 19 -11.30 -5.48 2.38
C TRP A 19 -10.71 -6.20 1.16
N GLY A 20 -11.55 -6.55 0.18
CA GLY A 20 -11.09 -7.23 -1.04
C GLY A 20 -10.10 -6.41 -1.85
N ILE A 21 -10.33 -5.10 -1.99
CA ILE A 21 -9.41 -4.19 -2.68
C ILE A 21 -8.08 -4.09 -1.92
N ALA A 22 -8.13 -3.90 -0.60
CA ALA A 22 -6.92 -3.77 0.21
C ALA A 22 -6.09 -5.06 0.22
N VAL A 23 -6.71 -6.22 0.44
CA VAL A 23 -6.02 -7.52 0.47
C VAL A 23 -5.47 -7.89 -0.90
N GLY A 24 -6.24 -7.67 -1.98
CA GLY A 24 -5.79 -7.96 -3.34
C GLY A 24 -4.56 -7.15 -3.73
N LEU A 25 -4.51 -5.87 -3.33
CA LEU A 25 -3.37 -4.99 -3.58
C LEU A 25 -2.11 -5.50 -2.85
N VAL A 26 -2.23 -5.90 -1.58
CA VAL A 26 -1.10 -6.38 -0.78
C VAL A 26 -0.57 -7.71 -1.31
N ILE A 27 -1.42 -8.72 -1.47
CA ILE A 27 -0.98 -10.09 -1.84
C ILE A 27 -0.28 -10.10 -3.22
N SER A 28 -0.72 -9.25 -4.16
CA SER A 28 -0.15 -9.19 -5.51
C SER A 28 1.34 -8.84 -5.53
N GLY A 29 1.81 -8.00 -4.60
CA GLY A 29 3.22 -7.57 -4.55
C GLY A 29 4.13 -8.53 -3.78
N GLU A 30 3.57 -9.20 -2.77
CA GLU A 30 4.33 -10.03 -1.83
C GLU A 30 4.90 -11.29 -2.50
N TYR A 31 4.20 -11.91 -3.46
CA TYR A 31 4.62 -13.21 -4.04
C TYR A 31 6.09 -13.24 -4.53
N PHE A 32 6.53 -12.17 -5.22
CA PHE A 32 7.92 -12.04 -5.69
C PHE A 32 8.88 -11.79 -4.52
N GLY A 33 8.48 -10.98 -3.55
CA GLY A 33 9.27 -10.69 -2.35
C GLY A 33 9.53 -11.92 -1.49
N TRP A 34 8.52 -12.80 -1.34
CA TRP A 34 8.66 -14.06 -0.61
C TRP A 34 9.59 -15.04 -1.34
N SER A 35 9.45 -15.15 -2.67
CA SER A 35 10.31 -16.02 -3.48
C SER A 35 11.79 -15.57 -3.46
N TYR A 36 12.03 -14.26 -3.61
CA TYR A 36 13.37 -13.68 -3.55
C TYR A 36 13.97 -13.71 -2.14
N GLY A 37 13.16 -13.39 -1.13
CA GLY A 37 13.56 -13.38 0.28
C GLY A 37 13.99 -14.75 0.77
N TRP A 38 13.25 -15.80 0.39
CA TRP A 38 13.65 -17.17 0.71
C TRP A 38 14.94 -17.57 -0.04
N GLY A 39 15.07 -17.23 -1.32
CA GLY A 39 16.28 -17.50 -2.10
C GLY A 39 17.54 -16.82 -1.54
N THR A 40 17.40 -15.63 -0.94
CA THR A 40 18.53 -14.85 -0.42
C THR A 40 18.87 -15.18 1.04
N ALA A 41 17.86 -15.28 1.92
CA ALA A 41 18.07 -15.43 3.36
C ALA A 41 18.07 -16.90 3.84
N GLY A 42 17.65 -17.84 2.99
CA GLY A 42 17.41 -19.23 3.38
C GLY A 42 16.22 -19.39 4.33
N THR A 43 15.86 -20.62 4.67
CA THR A 43 14.65 -20.93 5.48
C THR A 43 14.64 -20.25 6.85
N LEU A 44 15.74 -20.36 7.59
CA LEU A 44 15.83 -19.91 8.97
C LEU A 44 16.00 -18.38 9.06
N GLY A 45 16.82 -17.81 8.18
CA GLY A 45 17.00 -16.35 8.08
C GLY A 45 15.71 -15.66 7.64
N PHE A 46 14.99 -16.25 6.69
CA PHE A 46 13.70 -15.73 6.25
C PHE A 46 12.65 -15.81 7.37
N LEU A 47 12.56 -16.92 8.10
CA LEU A 47 11.61 -17.07 9.22
C LEU A 47 11.80 -16.01 10.32
N VAL A 48 13.04 -15.76 10.73
CA VAL A 48 13.35 -14.71 11.73
C VAL A 48 12.97 -13.33 11.19
N THR A 49 13.31 -13.04 9.95
CA THR A 49 12.98 -11.76 9.29
C THR A 49 11.46 -11.55 9.22
N THR A 50 10.72 -12.57 8.78
CA THR A 50 9.26 -12.53 8.70
C THR A 50 8.63 -12.31 10.06
N LEU A 51 9.12 -12.95 11.13
CA LEU A 51 8.60 -12.73 12.49
C LEU A 51 8.82 -11.29 12.97
N LEU A 52 10.02 -10.73 12.76
CA LEU A 52 10.32 -9.35 13.13
C LEU A 52 9.43 -8.36 12.37
N VAL A 53 9.29 -8.55 11.06
CA VAL A 53 8.44 -7.72 10.20
C VAL A 53 6.96 -7.87 10.59
N ALA A 54 6.49 -9.08 10.93
CA ALA A 54 5.13 -9.32 11.37
C ALA A 54 4.79 -8.56 12.66
N VAL A 55 5.70 -8.55 13.64
CA VAL A 55 5.54 -7.77 14.87
C VAL A 55 5.48 -6.27 14.55
N MET A 56 6.41 -5.78 13.73
CA MET A 56 6.41 -4.37 13.30
C MET A 56 5.09 -3.97 12.63
N TYR A 57 4.62 -4.77 11.67
CA TYR A 57 3.36 -4.51 10.96
C TYR A 57 2.14 -4.59 11.87
N THR A 58 2.13 -5.48 12.86
CA THR A 58 1.02 -5.56 13.83
C THR A 58 0.91 -4.26 14.63
N CYS A 59 2.02 -3.74 15.13
CA CYS A 59 2.05 -2.43 15.80
C CYS A 59 1.62 -1.30 14.85
N PHE A 60 2.11 -1.33 13.60
CA PHE A 60 1.78 -0.33 12.59
C PHE A 60 0.29 -0.29 12.24
N ILE A 61 -0.35 -1.46 12.09
CA ILE A 61 -1.78 -1.59 11.79
C ILE A 61 -2.62 -0.96 12.90
N PHE A 62 -2.31 -1.21 14.17
CA PHE A 62 -3.06 -0.62 15.29
C PHE A 62 -2.91 0.90 15.34
N SER A 63 -1.69 1.42 15.17
CA SER A 63 -1.45 2.87 15.09
C SER A 63 -2.24 3.52 13.95
N PHE A 64 -2.26 2.91 12.76
CA PHE A 64 -3.03 3.43 11.63
C PHE A 64 -4.54 3.32 11.83
N THR A 65 -5.01 2.28 12.51
CA THR A 65 -6.43 2.12 12.83
C THR A 65 -6.90 3.22 13.79
N GLU A 66 -6.12 3.53 14.82
CA GLU A 66 -6.39 4.66 15.73
C GLU A 66 -6.44 5.99 14.96
N LEU A 67 -5.48 6.21 14.06
CA LEU A 67 -5.39 7.46 13.30
C LEU A 67 -6.52 7.62 12.28
N THR A 68 -6.91 6.53 11.61
CA THR A 68 -8.01 6.51 10.61
C THR A 68 -9.36 6.72 11.28
N THR A 69 -9.56 6.20 12.49
CA THR A 69 -10.80 6.41 13.26
C THR A 69 -10.88 7.83 13.86
N ALA A 70 -9.75 8.41 14.27
CA ALA A 70 -9.67 9.78 14.78
C ALA A 70 -9.74 10.86 13.67
N ILE A 71 -9.32 10.52 12.45
CA ILE A 71 -9.25 11.41 11.29
C ILE A 71 -9.86 10.69 10.07
N PRO A 72 -11.21 10.65 9.95
CA PRO A 72 -11.88 9.97 8.84
C PRO A 72 -11.83 10.82 7.55
N ASN A 73 -10.63 11.03 7.04
CA ASN A 73 -10.35 11.78 5.82
C ASN A 73 -9.71 10.84 4.78
N ALA A 74 -10.18 10.92 3.53
CA ALA A 74 -9.67 10.11 2.42
C ALA A 74 -8.20 10.40 2.04
N GLY A 75 -7.58 11.44 2.62
CA GLY A 75 -6.19 11.80 2.36
C GLY A 75 -5.12 10.90 2.99
N GLY A 76 -5.48 9.91 3.82
CA GLY A 76 -4.54 8.92 4.35
C GLY A 76 -3.33 9.52 5.09
N PRO A 77 -2.09 9.02 4.88
CA PRO A 77 -0.89 9.51 5.56
C PRO A 77 -0.64 11.02 5.43
N PHE A 78 -1.01 11.60 4.28
CA PHE A 78 -0.94 13.06 4.06
C PHE A 78 -1.85 13.82 5.02
N ALA A 79 -3.09 13.36 5.22
CA ALA A 79 -4.01 14.01 6.15
C ALA A 79 -3.52 13.91 7.61
N TYR A 80 -2.87 12.79 7.95
CA TYR A 80 -2.32 12.55 9.27
C TYR A 80 -1.11 13.45 9.55
N SER A 81 -0.16 13.52 8.61
CA SER A 81 1.03 14.35 8.75
C SER A 81 0.71 15.84 8.66
N LEU A 82 -0.28 16.24 7.86
CA LEU A 82 -0.75 17.62 7.80
C LEU A 82 -1.32 18.05 9.16
N ARG A 83 -2.08 17.16 9.82
CA ARG A 83 -2.65 17.45 11.15
C ARG A 83 -1.59 17.43 12.27
N ALA A 84 -0.59 16.57 12.18
CA ALA A 84 0.44 16.40 13.21
C ALA A 84 1.61 17.40 13.09
N PHE A 85 2.06 17.69 11.86
CA PHE A 85 3.30 18.42 11.57
C PHE A 85 3.09 19.68 10.72
N GLY A 86 1.84 20.03 10.40
CA GLY A 86 1.51 21.19 9.59
C GLY A 86 1.88 21.02 8.11
N THR A 87 1.89 22.13 7.37
CA THR A 87 2.00 22.13 5.89
C THR A 87 3.27 21.46 5.37
N TYR A 88 4.41 21.63 6.06
CA TYR A 88 5.67 21.02 5.63
C TYR A 88 5.67 19.50 5.76
N GLY A 89 5.16 18.96 6.88
CA GLY A 89 5.03 17.51 7.06
C GLY A 89 3.95 16.89 6.17
N GLY A 90 2.88 17.64 5.91
CA GLY A 90 1.89 17.34 4.86
C GLY A 90 2.57 17.20 3.50
N MET A 91 3.29 18.23 3.05
CA MET A 91 3.97 18.24 1.75
C MET A 91 4.96 17.09 1.59
N LEU A 92 5.79 16.81 2.61
CA LEU A 92 6.75 15.71 2.55
C LEU A 92 6.07 14.34 2.43
N ALA A 93 5.04 14.08 3.25
CA ALA A 93 4.28 12.84 3.17
C ALA A 93 3.55 12.71 1.82
N GLY A 94 2.94 13.79 1.33
CA GLY A 94 2.28 13.81 0.03
C GLY A 94 3.25 13.54 -1.13
N LEU A 95 4.45 14.13 -1.09
CA LEU A 95 5.49 13.87 -2.09
C LEU A 95 5.98 12.42 -2.04
N ALA A 96 6.22 11.88 -0.84
CA ALA A 96 6.62 10.48 -0.67
C ALA A 96 5.56 9.52 -1.22
N THR A 97 4.29 9.75 -0.91
CA THR A 97 3.16 8.97 -1.43
C THR A 97 3.02 9.09 -2.96
N LEU A 98 3.25 10.28 -3.53
CA LEU A 98 3.26 10.44 -5.00
C LEU A 98 4.38 9.63 -5.64
N ILE A 99 5.58 9.67 -5.07
CA ILE A 99 6.73 8.87 -5.54
C ILE A 99 6.37 7.38 -5.49
N GLU A 100 5.86 6.90 -4.35
CA GLU A 100 5.42 5.51 -4.17
C GLU A 100 4.42 5.08 -5.26
N PHE A 101 3.36 5.87 -5.50
CA PHE A 101 2.36 5.56 -6.53
C PHE A 101 2.86 5.69 -7.97
N VAL A 102 3.90 6.49 -8.23
CA VAL A 102 4.52 6.58 -9.56
C VAL A 102 5.39 5.36 -9.85
N PHE A 103 6.09 4.82 -8.85
CA PHE A 103 6.98 3.67 -9.03
C PHE A 103 6.31 2.31 -8.87
N ALA A 104 5.14 2.24 -8.20
CA ALA A 104 4.40 0.99 -8.06
C ALA A 104 3.94 0.37 -9.41
N PRO A 105 3.31 1.11 -10.36
CA PRO A 105 2.86 0.52 -11.63
C PRO A 105 4.01 -0.04 -12.50
N PRO A 106 5.15 0.67 -12.68
CA PRO A 106 6.30 0.09 -13.37
C PRO A 106 6.83 -1.20 -12.73
N ALA A 107 6.89 -1.27 -11.39
CA ALA A 107 7.34 -2.47 -10.70
C ALA A 107 6.41 -3.67 -10.95
N ILE A 108 5.09 -3.45 -10.90
CA ILE A 108 4.10 -4.48 -11.21
C ILE A 108 4.19 -4.91 -12.68
N ALA A 109 4.34 -3.95 -13.60
CA ALA A 109 4.49 -4.25 -15.03
C ALA A 109 5.74 -5.10 -15.31
N MET A 110 6.87 -4.80 -14.68
CA MET A 110 8.08 -5.62 -14.79
C MET A 110 7.87 -7.04 -14.24
N ALA A 111 7.18 -7.17 -13.10
CA ALA A 111 6.91 -8.47 -12.49
C ALA A 111 6.02 -9.35 -13.39
N ILE A 112 4.99 -8.77 -14.02
CA ILE A 112 4.14 -9.45 -15.01
C ILE A 112 4.95 -9.80 -16.26
N GLY A 113 5.77 -8.88 -16.77
CA GLY A 113 6.63 -9.11 -17.93
C GLY A 113 7.59 -10.28 -17.72
N ALA A 114 8.23 -10.36 -16.55
CA ALA A 114 9.07 -11.49 -16.17
C ALA A 114 8.29 -12.81 -16.13
N TYR A 115 7.07 -12.81 -15.59
CA TYR A 115 6.23 -14.00 -15.55
C TYR A 115 5.83 -14.48 -16.95
N LEU A 116 5.45 -13.57 -17.85
CA LEU A 116 5.09 -13.89 -19.23
C LEU A 116 6.29 -14.44 -20.02
N ASN A 117 7.48 -13.89 -19.83
CA ASN A 117 8.70 -14.38 -20.48
C ASN A 117 9.04 -15.83 -20.09
N VAL A 118 8.84 -16.21 -18.82
CA VAL A 118 9.01 -17.59 -18.37
C VAL A 118 7.98 -18.53 -18.99
N GLN A 119 6.71 -18.09 -19.13
CA GLN A 119 5.64 -18.95 -19.64
C GLN A 119 5.60 -19.05 -21.17
N PHE A 120 6.02 -18.02 -21.88
CA PHE A 120 6.06 -17.98 -23.35
C PHE A 120 7.44 -17.54 -23.84
N PRO A 121 8.49 -18.35 -23.64
CA PRO A 121 9.86 -18.01 -24.00
C PRO A 121 10.09 -17.87 -25.52
N THR A 122 9.11 -18.23 -26.34
CA THR A 122 9.13 -18.13 -27.81
C THR A 122 8.53 -16.84 -28.37
N LEU A 123 7.96 -15.98 -27.51
CA LEU A 123 7.43 -14.67 -27.89
C LEU A 123 8.44 -13.59 -27.50
N ASP A 124 9.53 -13.50 -28.27
CA ASP A 124 10.42 -12.32 -28.31
C ASP A 124 9.89 -11.31 -29.35
#